data_AF-A0A2N2ABZ5-F1
#
_entry.id   AF-A0A2N2ABZ5-F1
#
_cell.length_a   1.000
_cell.length_b   1.000
_cell.length_c   1.000
_cell.angle_alpha   90.00
_cell.angle_beta   90.00
_cell.angle_gamma   90.00
#
_symmetry.space_group_name_H-M   'P 1'
#
loop_
_entity.id
_entity.type
_entity.pdbx_description
1 polymer ?
#
loop_
_entity_poly.entity_id
_entity_poly.type
_entity_poly.pdbx_seq_one_letter_code
_entity_poly.pdbx_strand_id
1 'polypeptide(L)'
;MCNCMTWCRVPTDDNGGKYPISNHAPGCEDFKQEPFTRLEYDGTACVMEPHEAGAMLADSDEEYIVSTVMLTRDQFERMPEFQGF
;
A
#
# COMPACT_ATOMS: atom_id res chain seq x y z
N MET A 1 9.93 -7.14 19.25
CA MET A 1 10.94 -7.10 18.17
C MET A 1 10.82 -8.37 17.35
N CYS A 2 10.14 -8.33 16.19
CA CYS A 2 10.11 -9.49 15.29
C CYS A 2 11.44 -9.62 14.55
N ASN A 3 11.99 -10.85 14.43
CA ASN A 3 13.15 -11.16 13.59
C ASN A 3 12.74 -11.58 12.16
N CYS A 4 11.67 -10.97 11.65
CA CYS A 4 10.97 -11.31 10.43
C CYS A 4 11.81 -11.13 9.14
N MET A 5 12.98 -10.46 9.22
CA MET A 5 13.94 -10.27 8.12
C MET A 5 14.71 -11.53 7.72
N THR A 6 14.75 -12.56 8.58
CA THR A 6 15.47 -13.82 8.31
C THR A 6 14.66 -14.85 7.53
N TRP A 7 13.36 -14.57 7.30
CA TRP A 7 12.51 -15.46 6.52
C TRP A 7 12.76 -15.22 5.03
N CYS A 8 13.26 -16.22 4.32
CA CYS A 8 13.32 -16.19 2.85
C CYS A 8 11.90 -16.07 2.30
N ARG A 9 11.55 -14.89 1.75
CA ARG A 9 10.25 -14.67 1.12
C ARG A 9 10.41 -14.48 -0.38
N VAL A 10 9.51 -15.09 -1.13
CA VAL A 10 9.42 -14.91 -2.57
C VAL A 10 8.56 -13.67 -2.85
N PRO A 11 9.00 -12.72 -3.69
CA PRO A 11 8.24 -11.50 -4.01
C PRO A 11 6.83 -11.73 -4.58
N THR A 12 6.54 -12.95 -5.03
CA THR A 12 5.25 -13.35 -5.59
C THR A 12 4.13 -13.43 -4.55
N ASP A 13 4.45 -13.58 -3.26
CA ASP A 13 3.45 -13.66 -2.19
C ASP A 13 2.89 -12.29 -1.78
N ASP A 14 3.53 -11.19 -2.19
CA ASP A 14 3.18 -9.81 -1.84
C ASP A 14 2.75 -9.02 -3.09
N ASN A 15 1.51 -9.24 -3.54
CA ASN A 15 0.86 -8.48 -4.62
C ASN A 15 1.62 -8.48 -5.97
N GLY A 16 2.31 -9.58 -6.27
CA GLY A 16 3.02 -9.75 -7.55
C GLY A 16 4.20 -8.79 -7.74
N GLY A 17 4.79 -8.26 -6.66
CA GLY A 17 5.90 -7.31 -6.72
C GLY A 17 5.51 -5.87 -7.06
N LYS A 18 4.21 -5.55 -7.08
CA LYS A 18 3.70 -4.20 -7.33
C LYS A 18 3.99 -3.22 -6.17
N TYR A 19 4.08 -3.73 -4.95
CA TYR A 19 4.31 -2.95 -3.74
C TYR A 19 5.56 -3.44 -3.00
N PRO A 20 6.15 -2.62 -2.11
CA PRO A 20 7.24 -3.07 -1.25
C PRO A 20 6.86 -4.35 -0.49
N ILE A 21 7.86 -5.18 -0.17
CA ILE A 21 7.65 -6.37 0.67
C ILE A 21 7.50 -5.93 2.11
N SER A 22 6.52 -6.49 2.83
CA SER A 22 6.35 -6.20 4.27
C SER A 22 7.57 -6.66 5.08
N ASN A 23 7.97 -5.85 6.04
CA ASN A 23 8.95 -6.16 7.07
C ASN A 23 8.47 -7.32 7.96
N HIS A 24 7.15 -7.48 8.12
CA HIS A 24 6.54 -8.52 8.95
C HIS A 24 6.13 -9.73 8.12
N ALA A 25 6.39 -10.94 8.61
CA ALA A 25 6.01 -12.17 7.90
C ALA A 25 4.51 -12.41 8.07
N PRO A 26 3.83 -13.08 7.12
CA PRO A 26 2.40 -13.38 7.28
C PRO A 26 2.04 -14.11 8.60
N GLY A 27 2.99 -14.83 9.19
CA GLY A 27 2.85 -15.47 10.51
C GLY A 27 3.25 -14.60 11.72
N CYS A 28 3.57 -13.32 11.52
CA CYS A 28 3.92 -12.38 12.58
C CYS A 28 2.67 -11.69 13.12
N GLU A 29 2.58 -11.51 14.43
CA GLU A 29 1.46 -10.80 15.07
C GLU A 29 1.35 -9.32 14.64
N ASP A 30 2.46 -8.75 14.18
CA ASP A 30 2.55 -7.39 13.64
C ASP A 30 2.21 -7.33 12.14
N PHE A 31 2.05 -8.47 11.46
CA PHE A 31 1.56 -8.48 10.07
C PHE A 31 0.07 -8.21 10.05
N LYS A 32 -0.27 -6.93 9.96
CA LYS A 32 -1.64 -6.45 9.91
C LYS A 32 -1.88 -5.79 8.57
N GLN A 33 -2.67 -6.47 7.75
CA GLN A 33 -3.16 -5.87 6.52
C GLN A 33 -4.31 -4.94 6.84
N GLU A 34 -4.25 -3.74 6.29
CA GLU A 34 -5.27 -2.71 6.41
C GLU A 34 -5.66 -2.21 5.01
N PRO A 35 -6.89 -1.69 4.86
CA PRO A 35 -7.37 -1.23 3.57
C PRO A 35 -6.78 0.15 3.22
N PHE A 36 -6.16 0.24 2.06
CA PHE A 36 -5.74 1.49 1.42
C PHE A 36 -6.53 1.71 0.12
N THR A 37 -6.58 2.97 -0.33
CA THR A 37 -7.21 3.33 -1.59
C THR A 37 -6.14 3.62 -2.63
N ARG A 38 -6.19 2.90 -3.75
CA ARG A 38 -5.42 3.20 -4.94
C ARG A 38 -6.28 3.99 -5.92
N LEU A 39 -5.85 5.22 -6.19
CA LEU A 39 -6.38 6.08 -7.23
C LEU A 39 -5.51 5.96 -8.46
N GLU A 40 -6.12 5.77 -9.63
CA GLU A 40 -5.42 5.78 -10.91
C GLU A 40 -6.05 6.82 -11.83
N TYR A 41 -5.21 7.66 -12.44
CA TYR A 41 -5.58 8.70 -13.37
C TYR A 41 -4.49 8.85 -14.44
N ASP A 42 -4.91 8.85 -15.71
CA ASP A 42 -4.04 8.98 -16.88
C ASP A 42 -2.79 8.06 -16.86
N GLY A 43 -2.99 6.79 -16.46
CA GLY A 43 -1.91 5.79 -16.37
C GLY A 43 -0.95 5.96 -15.18
N THR A 44 -1.13 7.00 -14.38
CA THR A 44 -0.43 7.19 -13.11
C THR A 44 -1.30 6.69 -11.97
N ALA A 45 -0.70 6.03 -10.98
CA ALA A 45 -1.43 5.57 -9.80
C ALA A 45 -0.78 6.09 -8.53
N CYS A 46 -1.60 6.35 -7.52
CA CYS A 46 -1.19 6.74 -6.19
C CYS A 46 -1.97 5.91 -5.17
N VAL A 47 -1.28 5.39 -4.16
CA VAL A 47 -1.91 4.74 -3.01
C VAL A 47 -1.90 5.71 -1.83
N MET A 48 -3.05 5.87 -1.17
CA MET A 48 -3.22 6.76 -0.01
C MET A 48 -4.23 6.19 0.98
N GLU A 49 -4.37 6.83 2.14
CA GLU A 49 -5.35 6.40 3.13
C GLU A 49 -6.79 6.64 2.62
N PRO A 50 -7.77 5.80 3.01
CA PRO A 50 -9.14 5.92 2.50
C PRO A 50 -9.79 7.28 2.75
N HIS A 51 -9.42 7.93 3.87
CA HIS A 51 -9.94 9.25 4.22
C HIS A 51 -9.31 10.36 3.35
N GLU A 52 -8.02 10.26 3.03
CA GLU A 52 -7.32 11.18 2.12
C GLU A 52 -7.87 11.05 0.71
N ALA A 53 -8.06 9.82 0.23
CA ALA A 53 -8.68 9.56 -1.06
C ALA A 53 -10.10 10.12 -1.14
N GLY A 54 -10.89 9.97 -0.07
CA GLY A 54 -12.23 10.55 0.01
C GLY A 54 -12.22 12.08 -0.07
N ALA A 55 -11.27 12.72 0.60
CA ALA A 55 -11.10 14.18 0.53
C ALA A 55 -10.66 14.64 -0.87
N MET A 56 -9.69 13.96 -1.49
CA MET A 56 -9.24 14.27 -2.86
C MET A 56 -10.35 14.09 -3.90
N LEU A 57 -11.10 13.00 -3.82
CA LEU A 57 -12.22 12.74 -4.74
C LEU A 57 -13.39 13.72 -4.55
N ALA A 58 -13.56 14.27 -3.34
CA ALA A 58 -14.59 15.27 -3.09
C ALA A 58 -14.20 16.67 -3.60
N ASP A 59 -12.89 16.95 -3.71
CA ASP A 59 -12.36 18.25 -4.16
C ASP A 59 -12.00 18.25 -5.66
N SER A 60 -11.92 17.07 -6.30
CA SER A 60 -11.58 16.92 -7.71
C SER A 60 -12.80 16.63 -8.57
N ASP A 61 -12.88 17.29 -9.73
CA ASP A 61 -13.88 17.02 -10.77
C ASP A 61 -13.41 15.94 -11.78
N GLU A 62 -12.24 15.34 -11.59
CA GLU A 62 -11.68 14.35 -12.50
C GLU A 62 -12.22 12.92 -12.23
N GLU A 63 -12.31 12.11 -13.28
CA GLU A 63 -12.72 10.70 -13.18
C GLU A 63 -11.51 9.81 -12.85
N TYR A 64 -11.33 9.51 -11.56
CA TYR A 64 -10.33 8.54 -11.09
C TYR A 64 -10.86 7.12 -11.11
N ILE A 65 -9.99 6.16 -11.45
CA ILE A 65 -10.25 4.73 -11.19
C ILE A 65 -9.86 4.46 -9.74
N VAL A 66 -10.87 4.17 -8.92
CA VAL A 66 -10.70 3.90 -7.48
C VAL A 66 -10.72 2.40 -7.23
N SER A 67 -9.70 1.90 -6.52
CA SER A 67 -9.63 0.49 -6.12
C SER A 67 -9.12 0.33 -4.69
N THR A 68 -9.61 -0.67 -3.97
CA THR A 68 -9.13 -0.99 -2.63
C THR A 68 -7.99 -2.00 -2.71
N VAL A 69 -6.93 -1.73 -1.94
CA VAL A 69 -5.72 -2.55 -1.87
C VAL A 69 -5.41 -2.84 -0.40
N MET A 70 -5.11 -4.11 -0.09
CA MET A 70 -4.75 -4.53 1.26
C MET A 70 -3.23 -4.53 1.39
N LEU A 71 -2.69 -3.69 2.26
CA LEU A 71 -1.26 -3.60 2.53
C LEU A 71 -1.03 -3.57 4.03
N THR A 72 0.17 -3.96 4.44
CA THR A 72 0.65 -3.65 5.79
C THR A 72 1.09 -2.19 5.85
N ARG A 73 0.98 -1.56 7.03
CA ARG A 73 1.39 -0.17 7.25
C ARG A 73 2.82 0.10 6.76
N ASP A 74 3.73 -0.83 7.03
CA ASP A 74 5.13 -0.69 6.65
C ASP A 74 5.36 -0.80 5.14
N GLN A 75 4.51 -1.52 4.40
CA GLN A 75 4.55 -1.52 2.94
C GLN A 75 4.17 -0.16 2.39
N PHE A 76 3.11 0.45 2.95
CA PHE A 76 2.61 1.76 2.55
C PHE A 76 3.65 2.87 2.80
N GLU A 77 4.21 2.95 4.00
CA GLU A 77 5.21 3.98 4.37
C GLU A 77 6.52 3.89 3.56
N ARG A 78 6.79 2.73 2.97
CA ARG A 78 7.98 2.48 2.13
C ARG A 78 7.71 2.69 0.64
N MET A 79 6.50 3.07 0.25
CA MET A 79 6.20 3.41 -1.14
C MET A 79 6.91 4.71 -1.52
N PRO A 80 7.51 4.81 -2.72
CA PRO A 80 8.21 6.02 -3.16
C PRO A 80 7.29 7.25 -3.20
N GLU A 81 6.01 7.03 -3.46
CA GLU A 81 4.94 8.04 -3.44
C GLU A 81 4.80 8.72 -2.06
N PHE A 82 5.17 8.02 -0.98
CA PHE A 82 5.08 8.51 0.41
C PHE A 82 6.39 9.10 0.94
N GLN A 83 7.53 8.83 0.28
CA GLN A 83 8.85 9.31 0.70
C GLN A 83 9.20 10.71 0.14
N GLY A 84 8.26 11.39 -0.51
CA GLY A 84 8.48 12.64 -1.25
C GLY A 84 7.65 13.85 -0.82
N PHE A 85 7.07 13.85 0.40
CA PHE A 85 6.40 15.03 0.96
C PHE A 85 7.31 15.85 1.90
#